data_AF-A0A3S1RW80-F1
#
_entry.id   AF-A0A3S1RW80-F1
#
_cell.length_a   1.000
_cell.length_b   1.000
_cell.length_c   1.000
_cell.angle_alpha   90.00
_cell.angle_beta   90.00
_cell.angle_gamma   90.00
#
_symmetry.space_group_name_H-M   'P 1'
#
loop_
_entity.id
_entity.type
_entity.pdbx_description
1 polymer ?
#
loop_
_entity_poly.entity_id
_entity_poly.type
_entity_poly.pdbx_seq_one_letter_code
_entity_poly.pdbx_strand_id
1 'polypeptide(L)' 'MAVAFTFPGQGSQAVGMGKDLADQFPEARRAFEEVDAALGENLTKLIWEGPEETLTLTANAQPALMAVSLAAMRALE' A
#
# COMPACT_ATOMS: atom_id res chain seq x y z
N MET A 1 -5.15 -7.67 27.94
CA MET A 1 -4.37 -6.57 27.34
C MET A 1 -5.15 -6.08 26.13
N ALA A 2 -5.33 -4.77 25.95
CA ALA A 2 -5.95 -4.22 24.75
C ALA A 2 -4.85 -3.84 23.73
N VAL A 3 -5.14 -4.03 22.43
CA VAL A 3 -4.25 -3.64 21.32
C VAL A 3 -4.89 -2.47 20.58
N ALA A 4 -4.07 -1.49 20.19
CA ALA A 4 -4.48 -0.38 19.34
C ALA A 4 -3.57 -0.33 18.12
N PHE A 5 -4.18 -0.30 16.93
CA PHE A 5 -3.46 -0.17 15.66
C PHE A 5 -3.41 1.30 15.24
N THR A 6 -2.25 1.73 14.77
CA THR A 6 -2.04 3.06 14.18
C THR A 6 -1.49 2.89 12.77
N PHE A 7 -2.01 3.68 11.84
CA PHE A 7 -1.64 3.62 10.44
C PHE A 7 -0.89 4.90 10.02
N PRO A 8 0.21 4.81 9.26
CA PRO A 8 0.97 5.98 8.83
C PRO A 8 0.17 6.92 7.91
N GLY A 9 0.47 8.22 8.00
CA GLY A 9 -0.10 9.26 7.13
C GLY A 9 0.84 9.69 6.01
N GLN A 10 0.37 10.64 5.20
CA GLN A 10 1.14 11.24 4.10
C GLN A 10 2.47 11.83 4.59
N GLY A 11 3.53 11.63 3.81
CA GLY A 11 4.92 11.93 4.17
C GLY A 11 5.75 10.69 4.50
N SER A 12 5.11 9.53 4.69
CA SER A 12 5.78 8.25 4.94
C SER A 12 5.87 7.32 3.72
N GLN A 13 5.27 7.70 2.59
CA GLN A 13 5.31 6.91 1.37
C GLN A 13 6.75 6.82 0.82
N ALA A 14 7.13 5.64 0.34
CA ALA A 14 8.42 5.39 -0.29
C ALA A 14 8.27 4.37 -1.43
N VAL A 15 9.05 4.51 -2.49
CA VAL A 15 9.04 3.54 -3.59
C VAL A 15 9.48 2.17 -3.05
N GLY A 16 8.76 1.11 -3.43
CA GLY A 16 9.00 -0.25 -2.98
C GLY A 16 8.24 -0.66 -1.70
N MET A 17 7.52 0.27 -1.06
CA MET A 17 6.81 -0.03 0.19
C MET A 17 5.75 -1.14 -0.01
N GLY A 18 5.63 -2.03 0.99
CA GLY A 18 4.67 -3.13 0.97
C GLY A 18 4.95 -4.26 -0.03
N LYS A 19 6.00 -4.16 -0.86
CA LYS A 19 6.36 -5.20 -1.83
C LYS A 19 6.72 -6.52 -1.16
N ASP A 20 7.55 -6.47 -0.11
CA ASP A 20 7.94 -7.68 0.63
C ASP A 20 6.74 -8.37 1.29
N LEU A 21 5.73 -7.60 1.71
CA LEU A 21 4.47 -8.15 2.23
C LEU A 21 3.71 -8.88 1.13
N ALA A 22 3.56 -8.28 -0.04
CA ALA A 22 2.86 -8.89 -1.17
C ALA A 22 3.61 -10.09 -1.78
N ASP A 23 4.93 -10.15 -1.63
CA ASP A 23 5.76 -11.27 -2.06
C ASP A 23 5.65 -12.46 -1.09
N GLN A 24 5.46 -12.21 0.21
CA GLN A 24 5.40 -13.26 1.24
C GLN A 24 3.99 -13.71 1.62
N PHE A 25 2.99 -12.84 1.54
CA PHE A 25 1.63 -13.09 2.01
C PHE A 25 0.61 -12.92 0.88
N PRO A 26 -0.07 -14.01 0.45
CA PRO A 26 -1.11 -13.95 -0.59
C PRO A 26 -2.28 -13.01 -0.25
N GLU A 27 -2.59 -12.84 1.04
CA GLU A 27 -3.62 -11.95 1.56
C GLU A 27 -3.24 -10.47 1.36
N ALA A 28 -1.96 -10.14 1.59
CA ALA A 28 -1.42 -8.82 1.32
C ALA A 28 -1.42 -8.51 -0.18
N ARG A 29 -1.04 -9.48 -1.03
CA ARG A 29 -1.10 -9.33 -2.49
C ARG A 29 -2.52 -9.02 -2.98
N ARG A 30 -3.51 -9.77 -2.49
CA ARG A 30 -4.93 -9.53 -2.83
C ARG A 30 -5.39 -8.12 -2.47
N ALA A 31 -4.90 -7.55 -1.37
CA ALA A 31 -5.24 -6.17 -1.01
C ALA A 31 -4.78 -5.15 -2.07
N PHE A 32 -3.58 -5.33 -2.64
CA PHE A 32 -3.10 -4.49 -3.74
C PHE A 32 -3.92 -4.69 -5.02
N GLU A 33 -4.23 -5.94 -5.37
CA GLU A 33 -5.06 -6.28 -6.55
C GLU A 33 -6.47 -5.67 -6.45
N GLU A 34 -7.09 -5.71 -5.26
CA GLU A 34 -8.39 -5.09 -4.99
C GLU A 34 -8.34 -3.57 -5.14
N VAL A 35 -7.27 -2.92 -4.67
CA VAL A 35 -7.09 -1.46 -4.81
C VAL A 35 -6.92 -1.07 -6.27
N ASP A 36 -6.07 -1.76 -7.03
CA ASP A 36 -5.89 -1.50 -8.46
C ASP A 36 -7.21 -1.68 -9.22
N ALA A 37 -7.96 -2.74 -8.92
CA ALA A 37 -9.26 -2.99 -9.53
C ALA A 37 -10.29 -1.90 -9.19
N ALA A 38 -10.30 -1.40 -7.94
CA ALA A 38 -11.20 -0.35 -7.50
C ALA A 38 -10.89 1.02 -8.14
N LEU A 39 -9.61 1.31 -8.38
CA LEU A 39 -9.16 2.54 -9.03
C LEU A 39 -9.26 2.47 -10.56
N GLY A 40 -9.24 1.27 -11.14
CA GLY A 40 -9.11 1.09 -12.59
C GLY A 40 -7.71 1.48 -13.11
N GLU A 41 -6.74 1.57 -12.20
CA GLU A 41 -5.37 2.01 -12.47
C GLU A 41 -4.39 1.03 -11.81
N ASN A 42 -3.18 0.92 -12.36
CA ASN A 42 -2.12 0.11 -11.77
C ASN A 42 -1.31 0.95 -10.76
N LEU A 43 -1.95 1.27 -9.63
CA LEU A 43 -1.32 2.02 -8.55
C LEU A 43 -0.20 1.19 -7.92
N THR A 44 -0.36 -0.13 -7.80
CA THR A 44 0.67 -1.04 -7.28
C THR A 44 2.01 -0.89 -8.00
N LYS A 45 1.99 -0.77 -9.33
CA LYS A 45 3.21 -0.53 -10.11
C LYS A 45 3.88 0.78 -9.69
N LEU A 46 3.11 1.86 -9.51
CA LEU A 46 3.65 3.13 -9.03
C LEU A 46 4.21 3.01 -7.60
N ILE A 47 3.55 2.27 -6.72
CA ILE A 47 4.03 2.03 -5.34
C ILE A 47 5.39 1.33 -5.37
N TRP A 48 5.56 0.30 -6.20
CA TRP A 48 6.75 -0.55 -6.19
C TRP A 48 7.90 -0.04 -7.04
N GLU A 49 7.60 0.58 -8.18
CA GLU A 49 8.60 0.98 -9.19
C GLU A 49 8.80 2.50 -9.25
N GLY A 50 7.87 3.29 -8.71
CA GLY A 50 7.93 4.75 -8.78
C GLY A 50 7.56 5.32 -10.16
N PRO A 51 8.00 6.53 -10.49
CA PRO A 51 9.03 7.31 -9.79
C PRO A 51 8.51 8.05 -8.55
N GLU A 52 9.41 8.41 -7.63
CA GLU A 52 9.07 8.98 -6.32
C GLU A 52 8.32 10.32 -6.43
N GLU A 53 8.67 11.18 -7.39
CA GLU A 53 7.96 12.44 -7.62
C GLU A 53 6.48 12.23 -8.01
N THR A 54 6.16 11.10 -8.64
CA THR A 54 4.77 10.76 -8.99
C THR A 54 4.06 10.13 -7.80
N LEU A 55 4.73 9.25 -7.06
CA LEU A 55 4.19 8.61 -5.86
C LEU A 55 3.86 9.64 -4.76
N THR A 56 4.65 10.70 -4.65
CA THR A 56 4.48 11.76 -3.64
C THR A 56 3.32 12.73 -3.93
N LEU A 57 2.75 12.72 -5.14
CA LEU A 57 1.53 13.47 -5.43
C LEU A 57 0.41 12.98 -4.52
N THR A 58 -0.31 13.90 -3.88
CA THR A 58 -1.39 13.56 -2.92
C THR A 58 -2.40 12.56 -3.48
N ALA A 59 -2.73 12.67 -4.77
CA ALA A 59 -3.65 11.77 -5.46
C ALA A 59 -3.17 10.30 -5.47
N ASN A 60 -1.85 10.08 -5.45
CA ASN A 60 -1.24 8.75 -5.42
C ASN A 60 -0.83 8.34 -4.00
N ALA A 61 -0.23 9.26 -3.24
CA ALA A 61 0.29 9.00 -1.90
C ALA A 61 -0.80 8.51 -0.94
N GLN A 62 -1.99 9.12 -0.98
CA GLN A 62 -3.10 8.73 -0.09
C GLN A 62 -3.60 7.30 -0.34
N PRO A 63 -4.02 6.93 -1.56
CA PRO A 63 -4.44 5.55 -1.81
C PRO A 63 -3.27 4.56 -1.69
N ALA A 64 -2.04 4.96 -1.99
CA ALA A 64 -0.87 4.10 -1.84
C ALA A 64 -0.62 3.71 -0.37
N LEU A 65 -0.64 4.68 0.55
CA LEU A 65 -0.48 4.44 1.98
C LEU A 65 -1.63 3.62 2.57
N MET A 66 -2.85 3.85 2.09
CA MET A 66 -4.00 3.01 2.44
C MET A 66 -3.79 1.56 2.00
N ALA A 67 -3.38 1.34 0.75
CA ALA A 67 -3.15 0.00 0.20
C ALA A 67 -2.12 -0.78 1.02
N VAL A 68 -0.98 -0.15 1.36
CA VAL A 68 0.09 -0.77 2.17
C VAL A 68 -0.39 -1.06 3.59
N SER A 69 -1.14 -0.13 4.19
CA SER A 69 -1.73 -0.30 5.53
C SER A 69 -2.71 -1.48 5.59
N LEU A 70 -3.56 -1.61 4.57
CA LEU A 70 -4.49 -2.74 4.43
C LEU A 70 -3.74 -4.04 4.18
N ALA A 71 -2.73 -4.04 3.32
CA ALA A 71 -1.90 -5.21 3.05
C ALA A 71 -1.21 -5.73 4.33
N ALA A 72 -0.67 -4.81 5.15
CA ALA A 72 -0.08 -5.15 6.44
C ALA A 72 -1.11 -5.71 7.43
N MET A 73 -2.32 -5.12 7.49
CA MET A 73 -3.41 -5.63 8.32
C MET A 73 -3.84 -7.04 7.89
N ARG A 74 -3.99 -7.27 6.58
CA ARG A 74 -4.39 -8.57 6.01
C ARG A 74 -3.35 -9.68 6.23
N ALA A 75 -2.06 -9.31 6.28
CA ALA A 75 -1.00 -10.26 6.62
C ALA A 75 -0.93 -10.58 8.13
N LEU A 76 -1.54 -9.75 8.97
CA LEU A 76 -1.56 -9.92 10.42
C LEU A 76 -2.75 -10.77 10.92
N GLU A 77 -3.86 -10.76 10.18
CA GLU A 77 -5.07 -11.57 10.42
C GLU A 77 -4.83 -13.07 10.25
#